data_AF-A0A962X0L2-F1
#
_entry.id   AF-A0A962X0L2-F1
#
_cell.length_a   1.000
_cell.length_b   1.000
_cell.length_c   1.000
_cell.angle_alpha   90.00
_cell.angle_beta   90.00
_cell.angle_gamma   90.00
#
_symmetry.space_group_name_H-M   'P 1'
#
loop_
_entity.id
_entity.type
_entity.pdbx_description
1 polymer ?
#
loop_
_entity_poly.entity_id
_entity_poly.type
_entity_poly.pdbx_seq_one_letter_code
_entity_poly.pdbx_strand_id
1 'polypeptide(L)'
;MKPVDSPHSETGCTHLLSARVVGAQEWWCIGGRMIVVSKGIIRRSRNSVFATQSGQDINVSSVYGHIVVATGAVYCATKHAVRAISEGLRQEVKGYNIRVTTISPGAVQTELTSHITEPGLAEAVTEVVNDIGVPAGTMSRMVAFAIAQPDDVDVSEILFRPTVQQQ
;
A
#
# COMPACT_ATOMS: atom_id res chain seq x y z
N MET A 1 -41.78 -45.71 15.74
CA MET A 1 -40.71 -44.91 15.09
C MET A 1 -41.05 -43.45 15.25
N LYS A 2 -40.25 -42.69 16.01
CA LYS A 2 -40.38 -41.24 16.12
C LYS A 2 -39.83 -40.61 14.82
N PRO A 3 -40.44 -39.53 14.28
CA PRO A 3 -39.81 -38.74 13.23
C PRO A 3 -38.61 -37.98 13.84
N VAL A 4 -37.49 -37.99 13.12
CA VAL A 4 -36.29 -37.20 13.42
C VAL A 4 -36.37 -35.92 12.61
N ASP A 5 -36.23 -34.79 13.29
CA ASP A 5 -36.17 -33.44 12.72
C ASP A 5 -34.92 -33.24 11.84
N SER A 6 -35.08 -32.56 10.70
CA SER A 6 -34.24 -31.41 10.36
C SER A 6 -34.88 -30.54 9.26
N PRO A 7 -34.99 -29.21 9.45
CA PRO A 7 -35.48 -28.26 8.45
C PRO A 7 -34.33 -27.46 7.75
N HIS A 8 -34.62 -27.00 6.53
CA HIS A 8 -34.14 -25.81 5.80
C HIS A 8 -32.67 -25.31 5.92
N SER A 9 -32.01 -25.06 4.78
CA SER A 9 -31.84 -23.69 4.22
C SER A 9 -30.68 -23.61 3.20
N GLU A 10 -30.97 -22.98 2.07
CA GLU A 10 -29.96 -22.37 1.19
C GLU A 10 -29.16 -21.31 1.95
N THR A 11 -27.86 -21.17 1.69
CA THR A 11 -27.16 -19.88 1.87
C THR A 11 -25.86 -19.88 1.08
N GLY A 12 -25.88 -19.15 -0.03
CA GLY A 12 -24.66 -18.64 -0.66
C GLY A 12 -23.93 -17.74 0.33
N CYS A 13 -22.65 -18.00 0.57
CA CYS A 13 -21.83 -17.19 1.46
C CYS A 13 -21.29 -15.98 0.69
N THR A 14 -22.19 -15.07 0.29
CA THR A 14 -21.84 -13.72 -0.13
C THR A 14 -21.64 -12.90 1.15
N HIS A 15 -20.48 -13.03 1.79
CA HIS A 15 -20.09 -12.10 2.85
C HIS A 15 -19.59 -10.80 2.20
N LEU A 16 -20.54 -9.92 1.85
CA LEU A 16 -20.33 -8.48 1.72
C LEU A 16 -19.94 -7.95 3.11
N LEU A 17 -18.65 -8.01 3.44
CA LEU A 17 -18.11 -7.30 4.58
C LEU A 17 -18.12 -5.80 4.26
N SER A 18 -19.06 -5.09 4.88
CA SER A 18 -18.97 -3.65 5.07
C SER A 18 -17.62 -3.34 5.71
N ALA A 19 -16.69 -2.80 4.93
CA ALA A 19 -15.44 -2.29 5.44
C ALA A 19 -15.75 -1.05 6.30
N ARG A 20 -15.74 -1.25 7.62
CA ARG A 20 -15.45 -0.15 8.54
C ARG A 20 -14.02 0.27 8.21
N VAL A 21 -13.84 1.45 7.62
CA VAL A 21 -12.52 2.06 7.43
C VAL A 21 -11.90 2.30 8.80
N VAL A 22 -11.09 1.35 9.24
CA VAL A 22 -10.30 1.40 10.45
C VAL A 22 -9.18 2.40 10.22
N GLY A 23 -9.06 3.40 11.10
CA GLY A 23 -7.85 4.22 11.17
C GLY A 23 -6.64 3.31 11.28
N ALA A 24 -5.69 3.41 10.36
CA ALA A 24 -4.55 2.50 10.29
C ALA A 24 -3.62 2.68 11.50
N GLN A 25 -3.94 2.00 12.59
CA GLN A 25 -3.06 1.69 13.71
C GLN A 25 -3.09 0.16 13.90
N GLU A 26 -1.92 -0.45 13.63
CA GLU A 26 -1.50 -1.83 13.91
C GLU A 26 -2.21 -2.99 13.20
N TRP A 27 -1.47 -3.72 12.36
CA TRP A 27 -1.81 -5.09 11.94
C TRP A 27 -0.55 -5.96 11.97
N TRP A 28 -0.54 -6.94 12.89
CA TRP A 28 0.52 -7.94 13.10
C TRP A 28 0.27 -9.19 12.26
N CYS A 29 1.30 -9.78 11.66
CA CYS A 29 1.39 -11.22 11.43
C CYS A 29 2.86 -11.66 11.19
N ILE A 30 3.43 -12.29 12.24
CA ILE A 30 4.61 -13.18 12.30
C ILE A 30 5.96 -12.61 11.83
N GLY A 31 6.88 -12.36 12.79
CA GLY A 31 8.32 -12.20 12.53
C GLY A 31 8.93 -10.81 12.69
N GLY A 32 8.14 -9.79 13.03
CA GLY A 32 8.68 -8.58 13.67
C GLY A 32 9.44 -7.59 12.78
N ARG A 33 8.81 -7.11 11.69
CA ARG A 33 8.71 -5.68 11.30
C ARG A 33 8.09 -5.55 9.91
N MET A 34 6.80 -5.28 9.86
CA MET A 34 6.09 -4.84 8.65
C MET A 34 6.22 -3.31 8.57
N ILE A 35 7.08 -2.81 7.69
CA ILE A 35 7.13 -1.36 7.41
C ILE A 35 6.04 -1.04 6.37
N VAL A 36 4.82 -0.81 6.85
CA VAL A 36 3.81 -0.06 6.08
C VAL A 36 4.05 1.42 6.39
N VAL A 37 4.80 2.12 5.52
CA VAL A 37 4.81 3.59 5.56
C VAL A 37 3.55 4.09 4.85
N SER A 38 2.42 4.07 5.54
CA SER A 38 1.27 4.91 5.17
C SER A 38 1.49 6.25 5.87
N LYS A 39 2.09 7.21 5.17
CA LYS A 39 2.15 8.59 5.65
C LYS A 39 0.95 9.34 5.08
N GLY A 40 -0.21 9.14 5.69
CA GLY A 40 -1.40 9.92 5.36
C GLY A 40 -1.19 11.39 5.74
N ILE A 41 -1.08 12.28 4.75
CA ILE A 41 -1.28 13.71 4.96
C ILE A 41 -2.79 13.93 4.90
N ILE A 42 -3.49 13.53 5.97
CA ILE A 42 -4.87 13.94 6.17
C ILE A 42 -4.83 15.33 6.80
N ARG A 43 -5.35 16.34 6.11
CA ARG A 43 -5.44 17.72 6.62
C ARG A 43 -6.51 17.80 7.72
N ARG A 44 -6.07 17.39 8.92
CA ARG A 44 -6.48 17.68 10.31
C ARG A 44 -7.76 17.06 10.90
N SER A 45 -7.52 16.41 12.04
CA SER A 45 -8.31 16.35 13.28
C SER A 45 -8.80 14.95 13.67
N ARG A 46 -8.40 14.58 14.90
CA ARG A 46 -8.74 13.36 15.63
C ARG A 46 -10.25 13.03 15.55
N ASN A 47 -10.54 11.75 15.30
CA ASN A 47 -11.82 11.05 15.53
C ASN A 47 -12.91 11.02 14.45
N SER A 48 -12.65 11.39 13.21
CA SER A 48 -13.60 11.07 12.12
C SER A 48 -12.94 11.18 10.75
N VAL A 49 -12.58 10.03 10.17
CA VAL A 49 -12.03 9.94 8.81
C VAL A 49 -13.03 10.47 7.75
N PHE A 50 -14.29 10.70 8.15
CA PHE A 50 -15.37 11.20 7.28
C PHE A 50 -15.93 12.59 7.63
N ALA A 51 -15.39 13.32 8.62
CA ALA A 51 -15.94 14.65 8.95
C ALA A 51 -15.48 15.75 7.98
N THR A 52 -14.42 15.50 7.20
CA THR A 52 -13.98 16.39 6.13
C THR A 52 -14.33 15.74 4.80
N GLN A 53 -15.27 16.33 4.05
CA GLN A 53 -15.73 15.86 2.73
C GLN A 53 -14.69 16.10 1.61
N SER A 54 -13.39 16.06 1.91
CA SER A 54 -12.31 16.16 0.93
C SER A 54 -10.97 15.77 1.54
N GLY A 55 -10.10 15.15 0.73
CA GLY A 55 -8.75 14.79 1.16
C GLY A 55 -8.01 13.90 0.16
N GLN A 56 -6.78 13.53 0.49
CA GLN A 56 -5.99 12.58 -0.29
C GLN A 56 -5.21 11.65 0.64
N ASP A 57 -5.38 10.35 0.46
CA ASP A 57 -4.54 9.33 1.08
C ASP A 57 -3.42 8.91 0.13
N ILE A 58 -2.19 8.79 0.64
CA ILE A 58 -1.00 8.44 -0.14
C ILE A 58 -0.32 7.23 0.49
N ASN A 59 -0.38 6.11 -0.22
CA ASN A 59 0.16 4.83 0.20
C ASN A 59 1.43 4.50 -0.58
N VAL A 60 2.46 3.99 0.12
CA VAL A 60 3.75 3.65 -0.49
C VAL A 60 3.87 2.15 -0.70
N SER A 61 3.71 1.72 -1.94
CA SER A 61 3.98 0.35 -2.40
C SER A 61 5.45 0.21 -2.83
N SER A 62 5.72 -0.49 -3.93
CA SER A 62 7.00 -0.71 -4.60
C SER A 62 6.74 -1.25 -6.00
N VAL A 63 7.73 -1.23 -6.89
CA VAL A 63 7.74 -2.06 -8.10
C VAL A 63 7.52 -3.54 -7.79
N TYR A 64 8.00 -4.01 -6.64
CA TYR A 64 7.75 -5.37 -6.13
C TYR A 64 6.31 -5.59 -5.63
N GLY A 65 5.46 -4.55 -5.66
CA GLY A 65 4.01 -4.69 -5.58
C GLY A 65 3.34 -5.07 -6.90
N HIS A 66 4.11 -5.16 -7.99
CA HIS A 66 3.65 -5.49 -9.34
C HIS A 66 4.31 -6.73 -9.92
N ILE A 67 5.53 -7.02 -9.47
CA ILE A 67 6.32 -8.19 -9.87
C ILE A 67 6.79 -8.95 -8.64
N VAL A 68 7.09 -10.23 -8.80
CA VAL A 68 7.60 -11.11 -7.73
C VAL A 68 8.98 -11.64 -8.13
N VAL A 69 9.90 -11.69 -7.16
CA VAL A 69 11.27 -12.20 -7.35
C VAL A 69 11.59 -13.30 -6.34
N ALA A 70 12.46 -14.24 -6.73
CA ALA A 70 12.73 -15.49 -6.01
C ALA A 70 13.30 -15.32 -4.58
N THR A 71 13.83 -14.14 -4.23
CA THR A 71 14.39 -13.83 -2.90
C THR A 71 13.55 -12.82 -2.11
N GLY A 72 12.46 -12.32 -2.71
CA GLY A 72 11.68 -11.21 -2.18
C GLY A 72 10.21 -11.54 -1.92
N ALA A 73 9.80 -12.81 -1.94
CA ALA A 73 8.39 -13.21 -1.97
C ALA A 73 7.52 -12.55 -0.88
N VAL A 74 8.01 -12.52 0.37
CA VAL A 74 7.28 -11.88 1.49
C VAL A 74 7.16 -10.37 1.27
N TYR A 75 8.26 -9.70 0.93
CA TYR A 75 8.24 -8.27 0.61
C TYR A 75 7.28 -7.98 -0.55
N CYS A 76 7.35 -8.76 -1.63
CA CYS A 76 6.48 -8.63 -2.79
C CYS A 76 5.01 -8.80 -2.40
N ALA A 77 4.68 -9.83 -1.62
CA ALA A 77 3.32 -10.07 -1.14
C ALA A 77 2.78 -8.87 -0.33
N THR A 78 3.58 -8.31 0.58
CA THR A 78 3.16 -7.13 1.35
C THR A 78 2.90 -5.91 0.46
N LYS A 79 3.74 -5.70 -0.57
CA LYS A 79 3.58 -4.57 -1.49
C LYS A 79 2.43 -4.74 -2.48
N HIS A 80 2.10 -5.98 -2.84
CA HIS A 80 0.86 -6.31 -3.56
C HIS A 80 -0.37 -6.05 -2.67
N ALA A 81 -0.33 -6.46 -1.39
CA ALA A 81 -1.41 -6.21 -0.45
C ALA A 81 -1.69 -4.71 -0.27
N VAL A 82 -0.65 -3.87 -0.16
CA VAL A 82 -0.80 -2.40 -0.10
C VAL A 82 -1.58 -1.86 -1.31
N ARG A 83 -1.31 -2.37 -2.52
CA ARG A 83 -2.03 -1.95 -3.74
C ARG A 83 -3.48 -2.40 -3.72
N ALA A 84 -3.73 -3.66 -3.36
CA ALA A 84 -5.09 -4.19 -3.28
C ALA A 84 -5.93 -3.43 -2.25
N ILE A 85 -5.37 -3.15 -1.08
CA ILE A 85 -6.03 -2.35 -0.03
C ILE A 85 -6.28 -0.92 -0.51
N SER A 86 -5.32 -0.29 -1.17
CA SER A 86 -5.48 1.07 -1.69
C SER A 86 -6.57 1.15 -2.75
N GLU A 87 -6.68 0.15 -3.63
CA GLU A 87 -7.76 0.06 -4.61
C GLU A 87 -9.12 -0.14 -3.95
N GLY A 88 -9.22 -1.04 -2.96
CA GLY A 88 -10.45 -1.20 -2.16
C GLY A 88 -10.88 0.11 -1.50
N LEU A 89 -9.95 0.77 -0.82
CA LEU A 89 -10.20 2.07 -0.18
C LEU A 89 -10.67 3.11 -1.19
N ARG A 90 -10.01 3.20 -2.36
CA ARG A 90 -10.40 4.14 -3.43
C ARG A 90 -11.85 3.96 -3.82
N GLN A 91 -12.33 2.72 -3.95
CA GLN A 91 -13.72 2.43 -4.31
C GLN A 91 -14.69 2.84 -3.19
N GLU A 92 -14.33 2.58 -1.94
CA GLU A 92 -15.15 2.91 -0.76
C GLU A 92 -15.31 4.42 -0.55
N VAL A 93 -14.27 5.20 -0.89
CA VAL A 93 -14.23 6.63 -0.55
C VAL A 93 -14.68 7.58 -1.67
N LYS A 94 -15.04 7.07 -2.87
CA LYS A 94 -15.48 7.91 -4.01
C LYS A 94 -16.61 8.88 -3.67
N GLY A 95 -17.54 8.48 -2.81
CA GLY A 95 -18.67 9.31 -2.39
C GLY A 95 -18.30 10.46 -1.43
N TYR A 96 -17.06 10.50 -0.93
CA TYR A 96 -16.61 11.46 0.08
C TYR A 96 -15.61 12.48 -0.47
N ASN A 97 -15.39 12.50 -1.79
CA ASN A 97 -14.39 13.35 -2.46
C ASN A 97 -12.97 13.18 -1.87
N ILE A 98 -12.65 11.95 -1.47
CA ILE A 98 -11.32 11.56 -0.99
C ILE A 98 -10.60 10.86 -2.13
N ARG A 99 -9.40 11.32 -2.45
CA ARG A 99 -8.50 10.71 -3.43
C ARG A 99 -7.61 9.68 -2.76
N VAL A 100 -7.21 8.65 -3.49
CA VAL A 100 -6.30 7.62 -2.98
C VAL A 100 -5.22 7.36 -4.02
N THR A 101 -3.98 7.69 -3.68
CA THR A 101 -2.81 7.52 -4.55
C THR A 101 -1.89 6.44 -4.00
N THR A 102 -1.53 5.48 -4.85
CA THR A 102 -0.47 4.52 -4.53
C THR A 102 0.81 4.88 -5.27
N ILE A 103 1.93 4.98 -4.57
CA ILE A 103 3.24 5.24 -5.19
C ILE A 103 4.10 3.98 -5.08
N SER A 104 4.54 3.47 -6.23
CA SER A 104 5.35 2.27 -6.42
C SER A 104 6.76 2.64 -6.90
N PRO A 105 7.69 2.97 -5.98
CA PRO A 105 9.08 3.24 -6.33
C PRO A 105 9.86 1.98 -6.70
N GLY A 106 10.82 2.15 -7.63
CA GLY A 106 11.94 1.25 -7.89
C GLY A 106 13.08 1.45 -6.89
N ALA A 107 14.33 1.32 -7.34
CA ALA A 107 15.50 1.54 -6.48
C ALA A 107 15.61 3.02 -6.09
N VAL A 108 15.57 3.30 -4.78
CA VAL A 108 15.71 4.64 -4.20
C VAL A 108 16.71 4.57 -3.06
N GLN A 109 17.66 5.49 -3.04
CA GLN A 109 18.67 5.61 -1.99
C GLN A 109 18.01 6.01 -0.66
N THR A 110 17.84 5.05 0.25
CA THR A 110 17.22 5.22 1.55
C THR A 110 17.83 4.24 2.56
N GLU A 111 17.54 4.44 3.84
CA GLU A 111 17.95 3.51 4.91
C GLU A 111 17.25 2.14 4.87
N LEU A 112 16.34 1.88 3.91
CA LEU A 112 15.53 0.65 3.87
C LEU A 112 16.39 -0.62 3.87
N THR A 113 17.53 -0.60 3.18
CA THR A 113 18.40 -1.78 3.05
C THR A 113 19.05 -2.18 4.38
N SER A 114 19.21 -1.23 5.31
CA SER A 114 19.74 -1.48 6.66
C SER A 114 18.83 -2.33 7.56
N HIS A 115 17.56 -2.51 7.15
CA HIS A 115 16.58 -3.30 7.88
C HIS A 115 16.47 -4.74 7.39
N ILE A 116 17.24 -5.12 6.35
CA ILE A 116 17.29 -6.50 5.86
C ILE A 116 18.11 -7.33 6.85
N THR A 117 17.48 -8.35 7.44
CA THR A 117 18.13 -9.22 8.44
C THR A 117 18.82 -10.44 7.84
N GLU A 118 18.56 -10.73 6.56
CA GLU A 118 19.14 -11.90 5.90
C GLU A 118 20.64 -11.67 5.60
N PRO A 119 21.55 -12.52 6.11
CA PRO A 119 22.99 -12.35 5.93
C PRO A 119 23.39 -12.29 4.45
N GLY A 120 24.26 -11.33 4.10
CA GLY A 120 24.73 -11.12 2.71
C GLY A 120 23.72 -10.47 1.76
N LEU A 121 22.41 -10.62 2.01
CA LEU A 121 21.38 -9.98 1.19
C LEU A 121 21.34 -8.47 1.40
N ALA A 122 21.52 -8.01 2.64
CA ALA A 122 21.54 -6.57 2.96
C ALA A 122 22.65 -5.83 2.19
N GLU A 123 23.85 -6.42 2.14
CA GLU A 123 25.01 -5.88 1.42
C GLU A 123 24.76 -5.87 -0.09
N ALA A 124 24.32 -7.00 -0.66
CA ALA A 124 24.03 -7.12 -2.09
C ALA A 124 22.95 -6.12 -2.54
N VAL A 125 21.87 -5.97 -1.77
CA VAL A 125 20.81 -5.00 -2.08
C VAL A 125 21.32 -3.56 -1.94
N THR A 126 22.14 -3.28 -0.92
CA THR A 126 22.74 -1.95 -0.72
C THR A 126 23.66 -1.58 -1.88
N GLU A 127 24.48 -2.51 -2.35
CA GLU A 127 25.36 -2.30 -3.51
C GLU A 127 24.56 -1.96 -4.76
N VAL A 128 23.51 -2.73 -5.07
CA VAL A 128 22.61 -2.45 -6.19
C VAL A 128 21.93 -1.08 -6.03
N VAL A 129 21.39 -0.76 -4.86
CA VAL A 129 20.72 0.54 -4.62
C VAL A 129 21.71 1.71 -4.73
N ASN A 130 22.97 1.53 -4.36
CA ASN A 130 24.00 2.55 -4.53
C ASN A 130 24.37 2.77 -5.99
N ASP A 131 24.40 1.71 -6.80
CA ASP A 131 24.74 1.77 -8.22
C ASP A 131 23.61 2.39 -9.06
N ILE A 132 22.37 1.94 -8.86
CA ILE A 132 21.25 2.31 -9.73
C ILE A 132 20.20 3.23 -9.09
N GLY A 133 20.23 3.42 -7.77
CA GLY A 133 19.16 4.09 -7.05
C GLY A 133 19.07 5.58 -7.33
N VAL A 134 17.85 6.08 -7.54
CA VAL A 134 17.63 7.52 -7.61
C VAL A 134 17.66 8.14 -6.20
N PRO A 135 17.97 9.45 -6.08
CA PRO A 135 17.95 10.12 -4.77
C PRO A 135 16.58 10.08 -4.11
N ALA A 136 16.52 10.02 -2.77
CA ALA A 136 15.29 10.05 -2.00
C ALA A 136 14.34 11.21 -2.34
N GLY A 137 14.89 12.38 -2.72
CA GLY A 137 14.10 13.53 -3.16
C GLY A 137 13.23 13.28 -4.39
N THR A 138 13.50 12.23 -5.16
CA THR A 138 12.63 11.78 -6.27
C THR A 138 11.26 11.36 -5.76
N MET A 139 11.19 10.65 -4.63
CA MET A 139 9.93 10.29 -3.99
C MET A 139 9.12 11.55 -3.63
N SER A 140 9.77 12.57 -3.08
CA SER A 140 9.13 13.84 -2.75
C SER A 140 8.54 14.54 -3.96
N ARG A 141 9.21 14.50 -5.13
CA ARG A 141 8.68 15.07 -6.37
C ARG A 141 7.45 14.30 -6.86
N MET A 142 7.42 12.97 -6.75
CA MET A 142 6.26 12.16 -7.12
C MET A 142 5.06 12.44 -6.21
N VAL A 143 5.29 12.57 -4.90
CA VAL A 143 4.26 12.96 -3.94
C VAL A 143 3.74 14.37 -4.25
N ALA A 144 4.63 15.33 -4.51
CA ALA A 144 4.25 16.70 -4.85
C ALA A 144 3.41 16.75 -6.14
N PHE A 145 3.77 15.96 -7.15
CA PHE A 145 2.98 15.83 -8.38
C PHE A 145 1.56 15.31 -8.10
N ALA A 146 1.42 14.25 -7.29
CA ALA A 146 0.11 13.69 -6.95
C ALA A 146 -0.78 14.68 -6.19
N ILE A 147 -0.20 15.47 -5.29
CA ILE A 147 -0.92 16.45 -4.47
C ILE A 147 -1.31 17.68 -5.29
N ALA A 148 -0.49 18.08 -6.26
CA ALA A 148 -0.70 19.28 -7.07
C ALA A 148 -1.86 19.17 -8.06
N GLN A 149 -2.45 17.97 -8.23
CA GLN A 149 -3.56 17.78 -9.14
C GLN A 149 -4.85 18.44 -8.60
N PRO A 150 -5.68 19.01 -9.50
CA PRO A 150 -6.98 19.58 -9.13
C PRO A 150 -7.91 18.50 -8.58
N ASP A 151 -8.94 18.91 -7.82
CA ASP A 151 -9.83 17.99 -7.08
C ASP A 151 -10.60 17.01 -7.99
N ASP A 152 -10.78 17.35 -9.27
CA ASP A 152 -11.42 16.52 -10.29
C ASP A 152 -10.46 15.50 -10.94
N VAL A 153 -9.18 15.49 -10.56
CA VAL A 153 -8.17 14.54 -11.02
C VAL A 153 -7.69 13.67 -9.85
N ASP A 154 -8.01 12.38 -9.90
CA ASP A 154 -7.47 11.36 -8.99
C ASP A 154 -6.29 10.63 -9.65
N VAL A 155 -5.09 10.83 -9.09
CA VAL A 155 -3.91 10.07 -9.49
C VAL A 155 -3.92 8.74 -8.73
N SER A 156 -4.48 7.71 -9.36
CA SER A 156 -4.60 6.39 -8.75
C SER A 156 -3.24 5.76 -8.42
N GLU A 157 -2.29 5.81 -9.35
CA GLU A 157 -1.00 5.15 -9.17
C GLU A 157 0.15 5.91 -9.85
N ILE A 158 1.29 5.99 -9.16
CA ILE A 158 2.57 6.44 -9.72
C ILE A 158 3.56 5.32 -9.55
N LEU A 159 3.96 4.70 -10.65
CA LEU A 159 5.09 3.77 -10.67
C LEU A 159 6.28 4.50 -11.31
N PHE A 160 7.42 4.53 -10.61
CA PHE A 160 8.65 5.11 -11.17
C PHE A 160 9.87 4.26 -10.85
N ARG A 161 10.87 4.32 -11.73
CA ARG A 161 12.14 3.59 -11.62
C ARG A 161 13.29 4.48 -12.10
N PRO A 162 14.53 4.24 -11.62
CA PRO A 162 15.72 4.66 -12.37
C PRO A 162 15.65 4.12 -13.80
N THR A 163 16.09 4.90 -14.78
CA THR A 163 16.06 4.50 -16.20
C THR A 163 16.91 3.28 -16.50
N VAL A 164 17.94 3.03 -15.68
CA VAL A 164 18.84 1.87 -15.77
C VAL A 164 18.25 0.60 -15.15
N GLN A 165 17.16 0.70 -14.38
CA GLN A 165 16.52 -0.45 -13.76
C GLN A 165 15.65 -1.19 -14.79
N GLN A 166 16.03 -2.43 -15.12
CA GLN A 166 15.39 -3.20 -16.20
C GLN A 166 14.04 -3.85 -15.83
N GLN A 167 13.67 -3.93 -14.55
CA GLN A 167 12.41 -4.55 -14.08
C GLN A 167 11.82 -3.89 -12.83
#